data_AF-A0A847AC09-F1
#
_entry.id   AF-A0A847AC09-F1
#
_cell.length_a   1.000
_cell.length_b   1.000
_cell.length_c   1.000
_cell.angle_alpha   90.00
_cell.angle_beta   90.00
_cell.angle_gamma   90.00
#
_symmetry.space_group_name_H-M   'P 1'
#
loop_
_entity.id
_entity.type
_entity.pdbx_description
1 polymer ?
#
loop_
_entity_poly.entity_id
_entity_poly.type
_entity_poly.pdbx_seq_one_letter_code
_entity_poly.pdbx_strand_id
1 'polypeptide(L)'
;MTKELSGSPGQAGGLRKGFTTGTCAAAAARGAAEALASGVFPSWVTVSLPGGQVLTLPLAECSFTEKGARCAVRKDSGDDPDVTDGMLIFAEARFTGVPGVSLSGGPGIGRVTRKGLPVTPGQWAINPGPMRMIEAALEGLDLKGRGVEIALSAPEGEERAKKTWNPRLGSEGGISILGTTGIVEPKSEAAYLASIDLYIAAALAFDSQRPGAVFLIPGYVGEKCLLERFGAPRELMVSMGDHAGYALEKSAEEGARAIFLFAHASKGAKIAAGLFNTH
;
A
#
# COMPACT_ATOMS: atom_id res chain seq x y z
N MET A 1 14.90 -27.32 20.96
CA MET A 1 15.06 -27.25 19.49
C MET A 1 13.92 -26.42 18.92
N THR A 2 14.07 -25.09 18.92
CA THR A 2 13.12 -24.14 18.34
C THR A 2 13.57 -23.84 16.92
N LYS A 3 13.12 -24.66 15.96
CA LYS A 3 13.29 -24.38 14.52
C LYS A 3 12.15 -23.44 14.09
N GLU A 4 12.53 -22.21 13.75
CA GLU A 4 11.93 -21.30 12.76
C GLU A 4 10.50 -21.63 12.31
N LEU A 5 9.50 -20.98 12.94
CA LEU A 5 8.11 -20.94 12.47
C LEU A 5 7.71 -19.56 11.93
N SER A 6 8.68 -18.67 11.69
CA SER A 6 8.47 -17.49 10.84
C SER A 6 8.59 -17.91 9.39
N GLY A 7 7.48 -17.97 8.66
CA GLY A 7 7.50 -18.19 7.22
C GLY A 7 8.17 -16.99 6.56
N SER A 8 9.47 -17.09 6.29
CA SER A 8 10.17 -16.09 5.50
C SER A 8 9.54 -16.08 4.09
N PRO A 9 9.19 -14.90 3.54
CA PRO A 9 8.66 -14.80 2.19
C PRO A 9 9.68 -15.17 1.11
N GLY A 10 10.93 -15.47 1.49
CA GLY A 10 12.00 -15.92 0.60
C GLY A 10 12.99 -14.80 0.26
N GLN A 11 13.72 -14.99 -0.84
CA GLN A 11 14.74 -14.05 -1.32
C GLN A 11 14.53 -13.73 -2.81
N ALA A 12 14.98 -12.55 -3.25
CA ALA A 12 15.11 -12.16 -4.65
C ALA A 12 16.48 -11.51 -4.86
N GLY A 13 17.28 -12.03 -5.80
CA GLY A 13 18.61 -11.49 -6.09
C GLY A 13 19.58 -11.47 -4.90
N GLY A 14 19.42 -12.41 -3.95
CA GLY A 14 20.21 -12.47 -2.71
C GLY A 14 19.74 -11.52 -1.59
N LEU A 15 18.68 -10.74 -1.82
CA LEU A 15 18.05 -9.87 -0.83
C LEU A 15 16.80 -10.52 -0.25
N ARG A 16 16.54 -10.32 1.05
CA ARG A 16 15.34 -10.83 1.71
C ARG A 16 14.10 -10.10 1.24
N LYS A 17 13.06 -10.88 0.92
CA LYS A 17 11.71 -10.35 0.73
C LYS A 17 11.11 -9.99 2.09
N GLY A 18 10.14 -9.09 2.07
CA GLY A 18 9.29 -8.77 3.21
C GLY A 18 7.81 -9.06 2.91
N PHE A 19 6.94 -8.53 3.74
CA PHE A 19 5.50 -8.62 3.57
C PHE A 19 4.82 -7.25 3.68
N THR A 20 3.75 -7.10 2.93
CA THR A 20 3.07 -5.81 2.75
C THR A 20 2.26 -5.41 3.98
N THR A 21 1.86 -4.13 4.08
CA THR A 21 0.92 -3.69 5.13
C THR A 21 -0.41 -4.43 5.05
N GLY A 22 -0.85 -4.82 3.85
CA GLY A 22 -2.02 -5.68 3.64
C GLY A 22 -1.88 -7.07 4.25
N THR A 23 -0.71 -7.69 4.13
CA THR A 23 -0.41 -8.98 4.78
C THR A 23 -0.42 -8.87 6.29
N CYS A 24 0.20 -7.81 6.84
CA CYS A 24 0.16 -7.55 8.27
C CYS A 24 -1.28 -7.38 8.77
N ALA A 25 -2.10 -6.62 8.03
CA ALA A 25 -3.51 -6.40 8.37
C ALA A 25 -4.32 -7.71 8.33
N ALA A 26 -4.14 -8.54 7.30
CA ALA A 26 -4.81 -9.84 7.19
C ALA A 26 -4.43 -10.79 8.33
N ALA A 27 -3.13 -10.87 8.67
CA ALA A 27 -2.65 -11.69 9.77
C ALA A 27 -3.12 -11.17 11.14
N ALA A 28 -3.06 -9.86 11.37
CA ALA A 28 -3.61 -9.27 12.59
C ALA A 28 -5.12 -9.53 12.72
N ALA A 29 -5.88 -9.40 11.62
CA ALA A 29 -7.31 -9.66 11.59
C ALA A 29 -7.65 -11.13 11.88
N ARG A 30 -6.90 -12.06 11.28
CA ARG A 30 -6.99 -13.50 11.58
C ARG A 30 -6.80 -13.76 13.08
N GLY A 31 -5.71 -13.26 13.65
CA GLY A 31 -5.39 -13.45 15.07
C GLY A 31 -6.47 -12.90 16.00
N ALA A 32 -6.94 -11.68 15.70
CA ALA A 32 -8.00 -11.04 16.46
C ALA A 32 -9.32 -11.83 16.38
N ALA A 33 -9.71 -12.29 15.20
CA ALA A 33 -10.94 -13.06 15.01
C ALA A 33 -10.87 -14.46 15.64
N GLU A 34 -9.72 -15.15 15.53
CA GLU A 34 -9.47 -16.42 16.21
C GLU A 34 -9.57 -16.28 17.73
N ALA A 35 -8.93 -15.26 18.30
CA ALA A 35 -9.01 -14.97 19.72
C ALA A 35 -10.42 -14.58 20.17
N LEU A 36 -11.14 -13.82 19.34
CA LEU A 36 -12.52 -13.45 19.59
C LEU A 36 -13.46 -14.68 19.63
N ALA A 37 -13.23 -15.67 18.76
CA ALA A 37 -14.04 -16.89 18.71
C ALA A 37 -13.71 -17.87 19.84
N SER A 38 -12.42 -18.09 20.10
CA SER A 38 -11.90 -19.11 21.01
C SER A 38 -11.67 -18.63 22.45
N GLY A 39 -11.52 -17.33 22.67
CA GLY A 39 -11.13 -16.76 23.95
C GLY A 39 -9.63 -16.89 24.27
N VAL A 40 -8.80 -17.33 23.32
CA VAL A 40 -7.34 -17.49 23.52
C VAL A 40 -6.57 -16.87 22.35
N PHE A 41 -5.50 -16.13 22.65
CA PHE A 41 -4.64 -15.57 21.61
C PHE A 41 -3.68 -16.63 21.05
N PRO A 42 -3.65 -16.85 19.74
CA PRO A 42 -2.60 -17.65 19.12
C PRO A 42 -1.27 -16.89 19.18
N SER A 43 -0.14 -17.60 19.21
CA SER A 43 1.18 -16.95 19.10
C SER A 43 1.57 -16.68 17.63
N TRP A 44 1.00 -17.46 16.71
CA TRP A 44 1.27 -17.41 15.28
C TRP A 44 -0.03 -17.58 14.52
N VAL A 45 -0.12 -16.91 13.37
CA VAL A 45 -1.27 -16.99 12.47
C VAL A 45 -0.80 -17.33 11.08
N THR A 46 -1.60 -18.12 10.37
CA THR A 46 -1.31 -18.52 9.00
C THR A 46 -2.28 -17.84 8.05
N VAL A 47 -1.76 -17.18 7.01
CA VAL A 47 -2.56 -16.49 5.99
C VAL A 47 -2.13 -16.91 4.59
N SER A 48 -3.12 -17.07 3.72
CA SER A 48 -2.90 -17.32 2.29
C SER A 48 -2.80 -16.00 1.54
N LEU A 49 -1.82 -15.89 0.65
CA LEU A 49 -1.60 -14.73 -0.19
C LEU A 49 -2.23 -14.91 -1.58
N PRO A 50 -2.51 -13.82 -2.32
CA PRO A 50 -3.09 -13.89 -3.67
C PRO A 50 -2.28 -14.74 -4.67
N GLY A 51 -0.96 -14.88 -4.48
CA GLY A 51 -0.09 -15.74 -5.29
C GLY A 51 -0.10 -17.23 -4.90
N GLY A 52 -0.99 -17.66 -3.99
CA GLY A 52 -1.07 -19.03 -3.48
C GLY A 52 -0.02 -19.39 -2.42
N GLN A 53 0.95 -18.51 -2.17
CA GLN A 53 1.89 -18.67 -1.06
C GLN A 53 1.16 -18.56 0.27
N VAL A 54 1.58 -19.36 1.25
CA VAL A 54 1.07 -19.33 2.62
C VAL A 54 2.17 -18.83 3.54
N LEU A 55 1.86 -17.86 4.40
CA LEU A 55 2.78 -17.31 5.38
C LEU A 55 2.27 -17.55 6.80
N THR A 56 3.18 -17.95 7.68
CA THR A 56 2.94 -18.02 9.13
C THR A 56 3.70 -16.88 9.81
N LEU A 57 2.95 -15.98 10.45
CA LEU A 57 3.45 -14.73 11.02
C LEU A 57 3.23 -14.69 12.53
N PRO A 58 4.18 -14.14 13.31
CA PRO A 58 4.00 -14.00 14.75
C PRO A 58 3.06 -12.84 15.05
N LEU A 59 2.22 -13.01 16.06
CA LEU A 59 1.47 -11.90 16.63
C LEU A 59 2.33 -11.20 17.69
N ALA A 60 2.49 -9.88 17.55
CA ALA A 60 3.38 -9.09 18.40
C ALA A 60 2.69 -8.63 19.69
N GLU A 61 1.54 -7.96 19.55
CA GLU A 61 0.77 -7.42 20.68
C GLU A 61 -0.67 -7.89 20.57
N CYS A 62 -1.19 -8.50 21.63
CA CYS A 62 -2.54 -9.06 21.67
C CYS A 62 -3.23 -8.71 22.99
N SER A 63 -4.49 -8.31 22.92
CA SER A 63 -5.29 -8.02 24.10
C SER A 63 -6.79 -8.12 23.82
N PHE A 64 -7.57 -8.47 24.84
CA PHE A 64 -9.02 -8.33 24.77
C PHE A 64 -9.40 -6.86 24.98
N THR A 65 -10.40 -6.40 24.23
CA THR A 65 -11.06 -5.10 24.45
C THR A 65 -12.41 -5.36 25.10
N GLU A 66 -13.10 -4.30 25.55
CA GLU A 66 -14.45 -4.43 26.15
C GLU A 66 -15.45 -5.15 25.23
N LYS A 67 -15.26 -5.03 23.91
CA LYS A 67 -16.22 -5.51 22.89
C LYS A 67 -15.62 -6.51 21.92
N GLY A 68 -14.35 -6.89 22.09
CA GLY A 68 -13.63 -7.61 21.06
C GLY A 68 -12.27 -8.14 21.46
N ALA A 69 -11.49 -8.49 20.45
CA ALA A 69 -10.09 -8.88 20.60
C ALA A 69 -9.25 -8.09 19.60
N ARG A 70 -8.04 -7.72 20.01
CA ARG A 70 -7.12 -6.92 19.21
C ARG A 70 -5.78 -7.63 19.12
N CYS A 71 -5.24 -7.69 17.91
CA CYS A 71 -3.93 -8.25 17.63
C CYS A 71 -3.13 -7.30 16.73
N ALA A 72 -1.81 -7.42 16.78
CA ALA A 72 -0.90 -6.64 15.97
C ALA A 72 0.15 -7.52 15.30
N VAL A 73 0.55 -7.13 14.08
CA VAL A 73 1.70 -7.69 13.38
C VAL A 73 2.69 -6.59 13.12
N ARG A 74 3.97 -6.86 13.42
CA ARG A 74 5.07 -5.97 13.07
C ARG A 74 5.47 -6.19 11.63
N LYS A 75 5.46 -5.13 10.82
CA LYS A 75 5.88 -5.19 9.43
C LYS A 75 7.38 -5.45 9.33
N ASP A 76 7.77 -6.45 8.52
CA ASP A 76 9.15 -6.68 8.08
C ASP A 76 9.17 -6.57 6.55
N SER A 77 9.94 -5.59 6.07
CA SER A 77 10.07 -5.24 4.65
C SER A 77 11.24 -5.97 3.98
N GLY A 78 11.89 -6.90 4.70
CA GLY A 78 13.07 -7.59 4.24
C GLY A 78 14.23 -6.59 4.13
N ASP A 79 14.87 -6.57 2.97
CA ASP A 79 15.96 -5.62 2.69
C ASP A 79 15.50 -4.44 1.80
N ASP A 80 14.18 -4.25 1.64
CA ASP A 80 13.61 -3.10 0.95
C ASP A 80 13.60 -1.86 1.86
N PRO A 81 14.08 -0.69 1.40
CA PRO A 81 14.09 0.55 2.20
C PRO A 81 12.69 1.19 2.27
N ASP A 82 11.75 0.49 2.93
CA ASP A 82 10.35 0.91 3.07
C ASP A 82 10.14 1.73 4.35
N VAL A 83 9.55 2.92 4.22
CA VAL A 83 9.26 3.84 5.35
C VAL A 83 8.26 3.28 6.36
N THR A 84 7.52 2.23 5.99
CA THR A 84 6.58 1.50 6.87
C THR A 84 7.23 0.31 7.58
N ASP A 85 8.54 0.08 7.40
CA ASP A 85 9.23 -1.03 8.05
C ASP A 85 9.25 -0.93 9.59
N GLY A 86 9.07 -2.06 10.26
CA GLY A 86 9.09 -2.18 11.71
C GLY A 86 7.85 -1.63 12.43
N MET A 87 6.90 -1.01 11.71
CA MET A 87 5.68 -0.47 12.33
C MET A 87 4.70 -1.59 12.70
N LEU A 88 3.88 -1.35 13.72
CA LEU A 88 2.79 -2.24 14.09
C LEU A 88 1.52 -1.90 13.31
N ILE A 89 0.93 -2.93 12.70
CA ILE A 89 -0.42 -2.89 12.13
C ILE A 89 -1.33 -3.69 13.05
N PHE A 90 -2.32 -3.01 13.62
CA PHE A 90 -3.31 -3.60 14.50
C PHE A 90 -4.60 -3.89 13.74
N ALA A 91 -5.29 -4.94 14.16
CA ALA A 91 -6.67 -5.21 13.83
C ALA A 91 -7.44 -5.51 15.12
N GLU A 92 -8.59 -4.87 15.31
CA GLU A 92 -9.55 -5.19 16.35
C GLU A 92 -10.77 -5.87 15.70
N ALA A 93 -11.07 -7.08 16.16
CA ALA A 93 -12.22 -7.85 15.72
C ALA A 93 -13.36 -7.74 16.73
N ARG A 94 -14.57 -7.50 16.24
CA ARG A 94 -15.81 -7.48 17.03
C ARG A 94 -16.91 -8.25 16.32
N PHE A 95 -17.71 -8.99 17.08
CA PHE A 95 -18.90 -9.62 16.50
C PHE A 95 -19.94 -8.57 16.13
N THR A 96 -20.59 -8.77 14.99
CA THR A 96 -21.71 -7.95 14.53
C THR A 96 -22.89 -8.82 14.13
N GLY A 97 -24.09 -8.24 14.20
CA GLY A 97 -25.32 -8.87 13.70
C GLY A 97 -25.48 -8.79 12.18
N VAL A 98 -24.63 -8.02 11.50
CA VAL A 98 -24.61 -7.93 10.03
C VAL A 98 -23.76 -9.09 9.47
N PRO A 99 -24.29 -9.95 8.59
CA PRO A 99 -23.50 -11.03 7.98
C PRO A 99 -22.30 -10.52 7.20
N GLY A 100 -21.22 -11.31 7.18
CA GLY A 100 -19.99 -11.00 6.43
C GLY A 100 -18.93 -10.28 7.24
N VAL A 101 -17.97 -9.69 6.52
CA VAL A 101 -16.84 -8.93 7.08
C VAL A 101 -17.05 -7.46 6.76
N SER A 102 -17.02 -6.59 7.77
CA SER A 102 -16.97 -5.14 7.58
C SER A 102 -15.62 -4.59 7.98
N LEU A 103 -15.10 -3.64 7.20
CA LEU A 103 -13.78 -3.05 7.41
C LEU A 103 -13.90 -1.57 7.76
N SER A 104 -13.18 -1.17 8.79
CA SER A 104 -12.98 0.24 9.15
C SER A 104 -11.51 0.50 9.46
N GLY A 105 -11.10 1.75 9.34
CA GLY A 105 -9.81 2.25 9.80
C GLY A 105 -9.97 3.02 11.10
N GLY A 106 -8.84 3.28 11.74
CA GLY A 106 -8.71 4.02 12.98
C GLY A 106 -7.42 4.84 12.97
N PRO A 107 -6.84 5.14 14.14
CA PRO A 107 -5.65 5.98 14.25
C PRO A 107 -4.51 5.54 13.31
N GLY A 108 -3.99 6.51 12.55
CA GLY A 108 -2.89 6.34 11.60
C GLY A 108 -3.19 5.54 10.33
N ILE A 109 -4.46 5.17 10.09
CA ILE A 109 -4.93 4.75 8.76
C ILE A 109 -5.45 5.98 8.03
N GLY A 110 -4.96 6.21 6.82
CA GLY A 110 -5.35 7.39 6.04
C GLY A 110 -6.82 7.38 5.63
N ARG A 111 -7.36 8.57 5.35
CA ARG A 111 -8.65 8.76 4.66
C ARG A 111 -8.39 9.27 3.27
N VAL A 112 -9.06 8.68 2.29
CA VAL A 112 -8.97 9.12 0.89
C VAL A 112 -9.81 10.38 0.73
N THR A 113 -9.20 11.48 0.33
CA THR A 113 -9.82 12.79 0.14
C THR A 113 -10.01 13.14 -1.34
N ARG A 114 -9.29 12.48 -2.26
CA ARG A 114 -9.31 12.79 -3.69
C ARG A 114 -9.48 11.53 -4.55
N LYS A 115 -9.91 11.73 -5.80
CA LYS A 115 -9.94 10.68 -6.82
C LYS A 115 -8.52 10.36 -7.29
N GLY A 116 -8.30 9.14 -7.80
CA GLY A 116 -7.01 8.69 -8.33
C GLY A 116 -6.38 7.52 -7.55
N LEU A 117 -6.85 7.26 -6.34
CA LEU A 117 -6.59 6.00 -5.64
C LEU A 117 -7.67 4.96 -5.98
N PRO A 118 -7.38 3.65 -5.86
CA PRO A 118 -8.36 2.56 -6.11
C PRO A 118 -9.42 2.45 -4.99
N VAL A 119 -9.64 3.53 -4.24
CA VAL A 119 -10.52 3.62 -3.08
C VAL A 119 -11.31 4.93 -3.20
N THR A 120 -12.61 4.87 -2.94
CA THR A 120 -13.51 6.01 -3.08
C THR A 120 -13.20 7.12 -2.06
N PRO A 121 -13.25 8.41 -2.45
CA PRO A 121 -13.15 9.51 -1.50
C PRO A 121 -14.14 9.39 -0.33
N GLY A 122 -13.70 9.78 0.86
CA GLY A 122 -14.40 9.60 2.12
C GLY A 122 -14.15 8.25 2.80
N GLN A 123 -13.59 7.25 2.12
CA GLN A 123 -13.29 5.94 2.70
C GLN A 123 -11.92 5.90 3.37
N TRP A 124 -11.70 4.89 4.21
CA TRP A 124 -10.36 4.56 4.74
C TRP A 124 -9.45 4.07 3.62
N ALA A 125 -8.17 4.44 3.66
CA ALA A 125 -7.16 4.10 2.67
C ALA A 125 -6.73 2.62 2.78
N ILE A 126 -7.68 1.71 2.64
CA ILE A 126 -7.49 0.26 2.62
C ILE A 126 -7.77 -0.19 1.19
N ASN A 127 -6.75 -0.62 0.46
CA ASN A 127 -6.92 -0.94 -0.95
C ASN A 127 -7.70 -2.25 -1.17
N PRO A 128 -8.31 -2.46 -2.36
CA PRO A 128 -9.08 -3.68 -2.65
C PRO A 128 -8.29 -4.99 -2.57
N GLY A 129 -6.97 -4.96 -2.82
CA GLY A 129 -6.10 -6.12 -2.63
C GLY A 129 -6.07 -6.57 -1.17
N PRO A 130 -5.66 -5.70 -0.24
CA PRO A 130 -5.71 -5.98 1.20
C PRO A 130 -7.10 -6.31 1.76
N MET A 131 -8.17 -5.68 1.27
CA MET A 131 -9.54 -6.05 1.67
C MET A 131 -9.81 -7.54 1.42
N ARG A 132 -9.52 -8.00 0.19
CA ARG A 132 -9.67 -9.41 -0.19
C ARG A 132 -8.77 -10.34 0.62
N MET A 133 -7.55 -9.90 0.95
CA MET A 133 -6.65 -10.68 1.81
C MET A 133 -7.20 -10.84 3.23
N ILE A 134 -7.82 -9.81 3.79
CA ILE A 134 -8.45 -9.88 5.10
C ILE A 134 -9.66 -10.80 5.05
N GLU A 135 -10.52 -10.68 4.04
CA GLU A 135 -11.67 -11.57 3.85
C GLU A 135 -11.22 -13.03 3.75
N ALA A 136 -10.26 -13.34 2.87
CA ALA A 136 -9.71 -14.68 2.71
C ALA A 136 -9.03 -15.21 3.98
N ALA A 137 -8.37 -14.33 4.75
CA ALA A 137 -7.80 -14.72 6.04
C ALA A 137 -8.90 -15.09 7.05
N LEU A 138 -10.10 -14.53 6.97
CA LEU A 138 -11.19 -14.84 7.90
C LEU A 138 -12.05 -16.03 7.45
N GLU A 139 -11.91 -16.47 6.20
CA GLU A 139 -12.60 -17.64 5.69
C GLU A 139 -12.32 -18.91 6.54
N GLY A 140 -13.37 -19.71 6.72
CA GLY A 140 -13.31 -20.96 7.49
C GLY A 140 -13.23 -20.80 9.01
N LEU A 141 -13.22 -19.58 9.56
CA LEU A 141 -13.34 -19.38 11.01
C LEU A 141 -14.78 -19.64 11.48
N ASP A 142 -14.91 -20.39 12.57
CA ASP A 142 -16.19 -20.51 13.27
C ASP A 142 -16.48 -19.23 14.07
N LEU A 143 -17.12 -18.27 13.40
CA LEU A 143 -17.59 -17.02 13.99
C LEU A 143 -18.95 -17.17 14.68
N LYS A 144 -19.37 -18.40 15.01
CA LYS A 144 -20.64 -18.70 15.70
C LYS A 144 -21.87 -18.17 14.96
N GLY A 145 -21.82 -18.21 13.62
CA GLY A 145 -22.88 -17.71 12.75
C GLY A 145 -23.07 -16.19 12.76
N ARG A 146 -22.12 -15.42 13.30
CA ARG A 146 -22.15 -13.94 13.32
C ARG A 146 -21.19 -13.36 12.30
N GLY A 147 -21.46 -12.15 11.85
CA GLY A 147 -20.47 -11.39 11.09
C GLY A 147 -19.40 -10.81 12.01
N VAL A 148 -18.35 -10.25 11.40
CA VAL A 148 -17.24 -9.63 12.12
C VAL A 148 -16.93 -8.25 11.54
N GLU A 149 -16.81 -7.27 12.42
CA GLU A 149 -16.21 -5.98 12.11
C GLU A 149 -14.72 -6.04 12.43
N ILE A 150 -13.89 -5.62 11.47
CA ILE A 150 -12.44 -5.48 11.63
C ILE A 150 -12.08 -4.00 11.53
N ALA A 151 -11.61 -3.44 12.64
CA ALA A 151 -11.09 -2.08 12.70
C ALA A 151 -9.56 -2.10 12.67
N LEU A 152 -8.95 -1.53 11.62
CA LEU A 152 -7.51 -1.45 11.46
C LEU A 152 -6.95 -0.18 12.08
N SER A 153 -5.78 -0.26 12.71
CA SER A 153 -5.05 0.93 13.18
C SER A 153 -3.54 0.75 13.07
N ALA A 154 -2.84 1.87 12.94
CA ALA A 154 -1.40 1.93 12.81
C ALA A 154 -0.89 3.15 13.59
N PRO A 155 -0.53 3.03 14.88
CA PRO A 155 -0.23 4.19 15.73
C PRO A 155 0.81 5.16 15.18
N GLU A 156 1.84 4.66 14.50
CA GLU A 156 2.88 5.46 13.85
C GLU A 156 2.50 5.96 12.44
N GLY A 157 1.33 5.58 11.95
CA GLY A 157 0.94 5.73 10.55
C GLY A 157 0.82 7.18 10.10
N GLU A 158 0.34 8.09 10.96
CA GLU A 158 0.25 9.51 10.63
C GLU A 158 1.64 10.13 10.38
N GLU A 159 2.59 9.91 11.29
CA GLU A 159 3.95 10.42 11.15
C GLU A 159 4.71 9.79 9.98
N ARG A 160 4.55 8.48 9.77
CA ARG A 160 5.18 7.78 8.65
C ARG A 160 4.60 8.22 7.31
N ALA A 161 3.30 8.47 7.23
CA ALA A 161 2.64 8.92 6.00
C ALA A 161 3.19 10.25 5.48
N LYS A 162 3.66 11.16 6.35
CA LYS A 162 4.32 12.42 5.94
C LYS A 162 5.59 12.19 5.11
N LYS A 163 6.22 11.03 5.24
CA LYS A 163 7.40 10.60 4.47
C LYS A 163 7.05 9.75 3.25
N THR A 164 5.77 9.54 2.98
CA THR A 164 5.27 8.79 1.82
C THR A 164 4.73 9.73 0.74
N TRP A 165 4.36 9.18 -0.41
CA TRP A 165 3.61 9.90 -1.44
C TRP A 165 2.11 10.01 -1.14
N ASN A 166 1.59 9.36 -0.10
CA ASN A 166 0.14 9.31 0.20
C ASN A 166 -0.53 10.70 0.27
N PRO A 167 0.06 11.74 0.90
CA PRO A 167 -0.55 13.07 0.90
C PRO A 167 -0.74 13.64 -0.51
N ARG A 168 0.20 13.36 -1.44
CA ARG A 168 0.11 13.79 -2.85
C ARG A 168 -0.97 13.02 -3.60
N LEU A 169 -1.21 11.76 -3.24
CA LEU A 169 -2.27 10.91 -3.81
C LEU A 169 -3.65 11.16 -3.21
N GLY A 170 -3.77 12.13 -2.29
CA GLY A 170 -5.04 12.43 -1.62
C GLY A 170 -5.43 11.38 -0.58
N SER A 171 -4.46 10.83 0.16
CA SER A 171 -4.68 10.08 1.40
C SER A 171 -4.06 10.83 2.58
N GLU A 172 -4.90 11.26 3.52
CA GLU A 172 -4.54 12.14 4.64
C GLU A 172 -4.73 11.47 6.00
N GLY A 173 -3.99 11.91 7.02
CA GLY A 173 -4.14 11.44 8.41
C GLY A 173 -3.55 10.05 8.72
N GLY A 174 -2.88 9.41 7.76
CA GLY A 174 -2.31 8.07 7.99
C GLY A 174 -1.77 7.38 6.74
N ILE A 175 -1.19 6.20 6.96
CA ILE A 175 -0.72 5.33 5.87
C ILE A 175 -1.89 4.67 5.15
N SER A 176 -1.67 4.25 3.91
CA SER A 176 -2.55 3.34 3.22
C SER A 176 -2.19 1.89 3.56
N ILE A 177 -3.19 1.03 3.72
CA ILE A 177 -3.02 -0.42 3.74
C ILE A 177 -3.03 -0.89 2.29
N LEU A 178 -1.87 -1.35 1.82
CA LEU A 178 -1.59 -1.64 0.41
C LEU A 178 -0.83 -2.96 0.26
N GLY A 179 -0.76 -3.47 -0.96
CA GLY A 179 -0.15 -4.75 -1.30
C GLY A 179 -1.09 -5.61 -2.15
N THR A 180 -0.69 -5.92 -3.37
CA THR A 180 -1.50 -6.76 -4.29
C THR A 180 -1.11 -8.22 -4.24
N THR A 181 0.18 -8.52 -4.06
CA THR A 181 0.72 -9.88 -3.95
C THR A 181 0.85 -10.38 -2.51
N GLY A 182 0.83 -9.45 -1.55
CA GLY A 182 1.15 -9.71 -0.15
C GLY A 182 2.65 -9.72 0.17
N ILE A 183 3.53 -9.64 -0.83
CA ILE A 183 4.98 -9.72 -0.67
C ILE A 183 5.62 -8.38 -1.02
N VAL A 184 6.61 -7.97 -0.23
CA VAL A 184 7.51 -6.86 -0.56
C VAL A 184 8.77 -7.47 -1.19
N GLU A 185 8.99 -7.18 -2.46
CA GLU A 185 10.21 -7.58 -3.16
C GLU A 185 11.19 -6.40 -3.22
N PRO A 186 12.41 -6.56 -2.69
CA PRO A 186 13.36 -5.47 -2.60
C PRO A 186 13.78 -5.00 -3.99
N LYS A 187 13.74 -3.68 -4.22
CA LYS A 187 14.10 -3.06 -5.51
C LYS A 187 13.31 -3.64 -6.70
N SER A 188 12.04 -3.99 -6.48
CA SER A 188 11.19 -4.54 -7.54
C SER A 188 10.86 -3.50 -8.60
N GLU A 189 11.27 -3.76 -9.84
CA GLU A 189 10.88 -2.97 -11.01
C GLU A 189 9.35 -2.95 -11.15
N ALA A 190 8.68 -4.10 -10.98
CA ALA A 190 7.22 -4.18 -11.07
C ALA A 190 6.53 -3.28 -10.02
N ALA A 191 7.04 -3.24 -8.78
CA ALA A 191 6.51 -2.34 -7.75
C ALA A 191 6.72 -0.87 -8.11
N TYR A 192 7.86 -0.54 -8.72
CA TYR A 192 8.15 0.80 -9.19
C TYR A 192 7.20 1.22 -10.33
N LEU A 193 6.99 0.36 -11.34
CA LEU A 193 6.04 0.61 -12.42
C LEU A 193 4.60 0.77 -11.92
N ALA A 194 4.16 -0.06 -10.97
CA ALA A 194 2.85 0.10 -10.35
C ALA A 194 2.70 1.43 -9.59
N SER A 195 3.78 1.97 -9.04
CA SER A 195 3.76 3.32 -8.44
C SER A 195 3.59 4.42 -9.49
N ILE A 196 4.19 4.25 -10.68
CA ILE A 196 4.00 5.16 -11.82
C ILE A 196 2.53 5.16 -12.25
N ASP A 197 1.88 3.99 -12.33
CA ASP A 197 0.45 3.89 -12.67
C ASP A 197 -0.43 4.71 -11.71
N LEU A 198 -0.18 4.57 -10.40
CA LEU A 198 -0.90 5.31 -9.36
C LEU A 198 -0.67 6.81 -9.48
N TYR A 199 0.54 7.24 -9.79
CA TYR A 199 0.89 8.65 -9.96
C TYR A 199 0.22 9.25 -11.19
N ILE A 200 0.17 8.50 -12.30
CA ILE A 200 -0.55 8.92 -13.52
C ILE A 200 -2.04 9.04 -13.23
N ALA A 201 -2.65 8.03 -12.60
CA ALA A 201 -4.08 8.06 -12.25
C ALA A 201 -4.42 9.24 -11.32
N ALA A 202 -3.56 9.52 -10.33
CA ALA A 202 -3.72 10.68 -9.45
C ALA A 202 -3.57 12.02 -10.19
N ALA A 203 -2.58 12.16 -11.07
CA ALA A 203 -2.37 13.36 -11.86
C ALA A 203 -3.56 13.64 -12.80
N LEU A 204 -4.08 12.61 -13.46
CA LEU A 204 -5.24 12.73 -14.35
C LEU A 204 -6.54 13.07 -13.60
N ALA A 205 -6.68 12.59 -12.37
CA ALA A 205 -7.83 12.86 -11.52
C ALA A 205 -7.77 14.23 -10.81
N PHE A 206 -6.62 14.92 -10.85
CA PHE A 206 -6.41 16.18 -10.16
C PHE A 206 -7.13 17.33 -10.88
N ASP A 207 -7.97 18.05 -10.14
CA ASP A 207 -8.66 19.24 -10.65
C ASP A 207 -7.67 20.39 -10.83
N SER A 208 -7.36 20.72 -12.08
CA SER A 208 -6.38 21.74 -12.42
C SER A 208 -6.83 22.58 -13.60
N GLN A 209 -6.14 23.70 -13.81
CA GLN A 209 -6.36 24.56 -14.97
C GLN A 209 -6.03 23.88 -16.32
N ARG A 210 -5.41 22.69 -16.30
CA ARG A 210 -5.13 21.87 -17.49
C ARG A 210 -5.57 20.42 -17.26
N PRO A 211 -6.89 20.14 -17.27
CA PRO A 211 -7.41 18.80 -17.02
C PRO A 211 -6.86 17.77 -18.00
N GLY A 212 -6.41 16.62 -17.48
CA GLY A 212 -5.82 15.55 -18.27
C GLY A 212 -4.38 15.80 -18.72
N ALA A 213 -3.68 16.79 -18.15
CA ALA A 213 -2.26 16.98 -18.33
C ALA A 213 -1.45 16.12 -17.35
N VAL A 214 -0.33 15.55 -17.81
CA VAL A 214 0.62 14.81 -16.98
C VAL A 214 2.03 15.39 -17.19
N PHE A 215 2.72 15.74 -16.09
CA PHE A 215 4.12 16.17 -16.12
C PHE A 215 5.04 15.01 -15.74
N LEU A 216 5.67 14.38 -16.73
CA LEU A 216 6.63 13.32 -16.51
C LEU A 216 8.00 13.89 -16.13
N ILE A 217 8.52 13.47 -14.99
CA ILE A 217 9.82 13.90 -14.45
C ILE A 217 10.75 12.69 -14.21
N PRO A 218 11.88 12.57 -14.92
CA PRO A 218 12.85 11.50 -14.65
C PRO A 218 13.57 11.65 -13.31
N GLY A 219 13.59 12.86 -12.73
CA GLY A 219 14.28 13.11 -11.48
C GLY A 219 14.08 14.54 -10.96
N TYR A 220 14.74 14.84 -9.84
CA TYR A 220 14.51 16.06 -9.05
C TYR A 220 14.69 17.37 -9.82
N VAL A 221 15.51 17.39 -10.89
CA VAL A 221 15.72 18.59 -11.72
C VAL A 221 14.41 19.03 -12.38
N GLY A 222 13.64 18.08 -12.90
CA GLY A 222 12.34 18.35 -13.51
C GLY A 222 11.33 18.86 -12.48
N GLU A 223 11.27 18.22 -11.31
CA GLU A 223 10.42 18.63 -10.19
C GLU A 223 10.73 20.07 -9.74
N LYS A 224 12.02 20.37 -9.52
CA LYS A 224 12.49 21.70 -9.11
C LYS A 224 12.10 22.77 -10.13
N CYS A 225 12.32 22.50 -11.42
CA CYS A 225 11.96 23.42 -12.50
C CYS A 225 10.45 23.72 -12.52
N LEU A 226 9.62 22.67 -12.43
CA LEU A 226 8.16 22.81 -12.41
C LEU A 226 7.67 23.60 -11.20
N LEU A 227 8.23 23.36 -10.02
CA LEU A 227 7.84 24.07 -8.80
C LEU A 227 8.28 25.53 -8.80
N GLU A 228 9.58 25.77 -8.96
CA GLU A 228 10.17 27.09 -8.73
C GLU A 228 9.90 28.05 -9.89
N ARG A 229 9.87 27.55 -11.13
CA ARG A 229 9.76 28.40 -12.33
C ARG A 229 8.34 28.47 -12.88
N PHE A 230 7.60 27.38 -12.80
CA PHE A 230 6.25 27.29 -13.39
C PHE A 230 5.13 27.29 -12.35
N GLY A 231 5.44 27.20 -11.05
CA GLY A 231 4.44 27.14 -9.99
C GLY A 231 3.46 25.98 -10.17
N ALA A 232 3.90 24.90 -10.84
CA ALA A 232 3.01 23.79 -11.16
C ALA A 232 2.65 23.01 -9.88
N PRO A 233 1.38 22.56 -9.75
CA PRO A 233 0.97 21.68 -8.66
C PRO A 233 1.80 20.40 -8.65
N ARG A 234 2.23 19.95 -7.46
CA ARG A 234 2.98 18.70 -7.29
C ARG A 234 2.18 17.48 -7.74
N GLU A 235 0.87 17.56 -7.62
CA GLU A 235 -0.09 16.50 -7.96
C GLU A 235 -0.10 16.15 -9.45
N LEU A 236 0.29 17.09 -10.32
CA LEU A 236 0.40 16.83 -11.75
C LEU A 236 1.77 16.23 -12.13
N MET A 237 2.71 16.12 -11.18
CA MET A 237 4.07 15.66 -11.42
C MET A 237 4.20 14.16 -11.14
N VAL A 238 4.58 13.40 -12.15
CA VAL A 238 4.77 11.95 -12.10
C VAL A 238 6.26 11.64 -12.17
N SER A 239 6.81 11.15 -11.06
CA SER A 239 8.18 10.63 -11.02
C SER A 239 8.25 9.30 -11.73
N MET A 240 8.96 9.27 -12.86
CA MET A 240 9.11 8.07 -13.70
C MET A 240 10.50 7.44 -13.63
N GLY A 241 11.46 8.10 -12.98
CA GLY A 241 12.85 7.63 -12.93
C GLY A 241 13.40 7.39 -14.33
N ASP A 242 13.85 6.16 -14.58
CA ASP A 242 14.41 5.77 -15.87
C ASP A 242 13.39 5.22 -16.88
N HIS A 243 12.14 4.99 -16.45
CA HIS A 243 11.12 4.25 -17.19
C HIS A 243 10.25 5.18 -18.06
N ALA A 244 10.88 5.94 -18.95
CA ALA A 244 10.20 6.92 -19.78
C ALA A 244 9.18 6.29 -20.75
N GLY A 245 9.54 5.17 -21.39
CA GLY A 245 8.65 4.46 -22.33
C GLY A 245 7.36 4.01 -21.65
N TYR A 246 7.52 3.30 -20.54
CA TYR A 246 6.39 2.82 -19.75
C TYR A 246 5.47 3.97 -19.30
N ALA A 247 6.05 5.04 -18.75
CA ALA A 247 5.27 6.18 -18.28
C ALA A 247 4.52 6.90 -19.42
N LEU A 248 5.13 7.00 -20.61
CA LEU A 248 4.50 7.58 -21.80
C LEU A 248 3.33 6.72 -22.30
N GLU A 249 3.56 5.42 -22.48
CA GLU A 249 2.54 4.45 -22.92
C GLU A 249 1.37 4.44 -21.94
N LYS A 250 1.66 4.28 -20.64
CA LYS A 250 0.64 4.26 -19.59
C LYS A 250 -0.16 5.56 -19.52
N SER A 251 0.50 6.71 -19.66
CA SER A 251 -0.19 8.01 -19.68
C SER A 251 -1.17 8.09 -20.86
N ALA A 252 -0.78 7.58 -22.03
CA ALA A 252 -1.64 7.56 -23.20
C ALA A 252 -2.82 6.58 -23.04
N GLU A 253 -2.58 5.38 -22.51
CA GLU A 253 -3.61 4.37 -22.21
C GLU A 253 -4.67 4.89 -21.24
N GLU A 254 -4.26 5.61 -20.20
CA GLU A 254 -5.15 6.20 -19.19
C GLU A 254 -5.83 7.50 -19.68
N GLY A 255 -5.59 7.90 -20.93
CA GLY A 255 -6.30 9.00 -21.58
C GLY A 255 -5.75 10.39 -21.30
N ALA A 256 -4.44 10.53 -21.03
CA ALA A 256 -3.80 11.83 -20.93
C ALA A 256 -4.00 12.65 -22.22
N ARG A 257 -4.50 13.88 -22.06
CA ARG A 257 -4.74 14.82 -23.17
C ARG A 257 -3.47 15.56 -23.58
N ALA A 258 -2.54 15.72 -22.65
CA ALA A 258 -1.26 16.34 -22.88
C ALA A 258 -0.21 15.71 -21.95
N ILE A 259 0.91 15.30 -22.52
CA ILE A 259 2.05 14.80 -21.75
C ILE A 259 3.20 15.80 -21.92
N PHE A 260 3.75 16.24 -20.80
CA PHE A 260 4.88 17.15 -20.78
C PHE A 260 6.07 16.48 -20.12
N LEU A 261 7.18 16.39 -20.85
CA LEU A 261 8.41 15.79 -20.35
C LEU A 261 9.35 16.87 -19.82
N PHE A 262 9.60 16.84 -18.51
CA PHE A 262 10.52 17.76 -17.83
C PHE A 262 11.79 17.02 -17.41
N ALA A 263 12.74 16.92 -18.34
CA ALA A 263 13.97 16.16 -18.19
C ALA A 263 15.23 17.06 -18.21
N HIS A 264 16.29 16.61 -17.53
CA HIS A 264 17.62 17.18 -17.75
C HIS A 264 18.09 16.88 -19.18
N ALA A 265 18.93 17.74 -19.77
CA ALA A 265 19.32 17.67 -21.18
C ALA A 265 19.83 16.29 -21.61
N SER A 266 20.62 15.61 -20.77
CA SER A 266 21.12 14.26 -21.01
C SER A 266 20.02 13.19 -21.11
N LYS A 267 19.05 13.21 -20.19
CA LYS A 267 17.90 12.29 -20.19
C LYS A 267 16.96 12.60 -21.37
N GLY A 268 16.74 13.89 -21.66
CA GLY A 268 15.96 14.32 -22.82
C GLY A 268 16.58 13.86 -24.14
N ALA A 269 17.91 13.96 -24.28
CA ALA A 269 18.62 13.48 -25.47
C ALA A 269 18.50 11.96 -25.66
N LYS A 270 18.58 11.16 -24.57
CA LYS A 270 18.34 9.70 -24.62
C LYS A 270 16.95 9.38 -25.15
N ILE A 271 15.91 10.01 -24.57
CA ILE A 271 14.51 9.78 -24.98
C ILE A 271 14.29 10.21 -26.44
N ALA A 272 14.85 11.36 -26.85
CA ALA A 272 14.78 11.83 -28.23
C ALA A 272 15.49 10.89 -29.23
N ALA A 273 16.50 10.15 -28.78
CA ALA A 273 17.20 9.12 -29.56
C ALA A 273 16.47 7.75 -29.56
N GLY A 274 15.27 7.66 -28.99
CA GLY A 274 14.50 6.42 -28.89
C GLY A 274 14.93 5.49 -27.75
N LEU A 275 15.78 5.95 -26.83
CA LEU A 275 16.18 5.20 -25.63
C LEU A 275 15.19 5.49 -24.50
N PHE A 276 14.15 4.65 -24.44
CA PHE A 276 13.01 4.82 -23.53
C PHE A 276 13.22 4.23 -22.12
N ASN A 277 14.30 3.48 -21.92
CA ASN A 277 14.90 3.25 -20.60
C ASN A 277 16.17 4.10 -20.53
N THR A 278 16.23 5.02 -19.57
CA THR A 278 17.28 6.04 -19.54
C THR A 278 18.45 5.74 -18.61
N HIS A 279 18.50 4.54 -18.03
CA HIS A 279 19.69 4.03 -17.35
C HIS A 279 20.89 3.92 -18.32
#